data_AF-A0A3B9ZV43-F1
#
_entry.id   AF-A0A3B9ZV43-F1
#
_cell.length_a   1.000
_cell.length_b   1.000
_cell.length_c   1.000
_cell.angle_alpha   90.00
_cell.angle_beta   90.00
_cell.angle_gamma   90.00
#
_symmetry.space_group_name_H-M   'P 1'
#
loop_
_entity.id
_entity.type
_entity.pdbx_description
1 polymer ?
#
loop_
_entity_poly.entity_id
_entity_poly.type
_entity_poly.pdbx_seq_one_letter_code
_entity_poly.pdbx_strand_id
1 'polypeptide(L)'
;MLIKAKSIRNYKIMANDGEIGKVDEFFFDDQYWTVRYLVVDTGKWLSHYQVLISPYAVLSVNEDAELININLSKQQVQESPGWDSDMPVSRQYETNYFKYYGYPVYWAGSMMWGPYPFISRNRNDWNATVENEHHWNPHLYSTKDVTGHSIQATDGEIGHVTDFIIDDSTWAIRYLVVDTMNWWPGKKVLVSIQWIDRVSWNELKVYV
;
A
#
# COMPACT_ATOMS: atom_id res chain seq x y z
N MET A 1 6.38 -12.46 5.67
CA MET A 1 7.14 -12.95 4.50
C MET A 1 7.32 -11.82 3.50
N LEU A 2 8.17 -12.01 2.50
CA LEU A 2 8.32 -11.06 1.39
C LEU A 2 7.52 -11.57 0.19
N ILE A 3 6.56 -10.77 -0.25
CA ILE A 3 5.61 -11.11 -1.29
C ILE A 3 5.67 -10.10 -2.44
N LYS A 4 5.50 -10.57 -3.67
CA LYS A 4 5.40 -9.68 -4.83
C LYS A 4 4.03 -9.03 -4.87
N ALA A 5 3.97 -7.72 -5.10
CA ALA A 5 2.70 -7.02 -5.27
C ALA A 5 1.87 -7.63 -6.40
N LYS A 6 2.49 -7.99 -7.53
CA LYS A 6 1.78 -8.71 -8.61
C LYS A 6 1.24 -10.08 -8.23
N SER A 7 1.88 -10.79 -7.30
CA SER A 7 1.40 -12.10 -6.86
C SER A 7 0.13 -11.99 -6.03
N ILE A 8 0.03 -10.97 -5.18
CA ILE A 8 -1.16 -10.75 -4.34
C ILE A 8 -2.28 -9.95 -5.03
N ARG A 9 -2.03 -9.38 -6.21
CA ARG A 9 -3.13 -8.91 -7.08
C ARG A 9 -4.02 -10.09 -7.43
N ASN A 10 -5.33 -9.84 -7.50
CA ASN A 10 -6.41 -10.81 -7.67
C ASN A 10 -6.67 -11.75 -6.48
N TYR A 11 -5.91 -11.66 -5.39
CA TYR A 11 -6.23 -12.42 -4.17
C TYR A 11 -7.61 -12.01 -3.68
N LYS A 12 -8.40 -12.99 -3.23
CA LYS A 12 -9.72 -12.75 -2.68
C LYS A 12 -9.62 -12.10 -1.32
N ILE A 13 -10.45 -11.09 -1.07
CA ILE A 13 -10.61 -10.53 0.27
C ILE A 13 -11.80 -11.20 0.96
N MET A 14 -11.51 -11.88 2.06
CA MET A 14 -12.48 -12.57 2.90
C MET A 14 -12.74 -11.73 4.15
N ALA A 15 -13.94 -11.15 4.23
CA ALA A 15 -14.49 -10.57 5.44
C ALA A 15 -14.98 -11.66 6.40
N ASN A 16 -15.31 -11.29 7.63
CA ASN A 16 -15.77 -12.21 8.68
C ASN A 16 -17.08 -12.94 8.30
N ASP A 17 -17.85 -12.38 7.38
CA ASP A 17 -19.16 -12.85 6.90
C ASP A 17 -19.19 -13.12 5.38
N GLY A 18 -18.02 -13.19 4.71
CA GLY A 18 -17.91 -13.70 3.33
C GLY A 18 -16.96 -12.91 2.42
N GLU A 19 -16.89 -13.31 1.15
CA GLU A 19 -16.07 -12.63 0.14
C GLU A 19 -16.63 -11.23 -0.16
N ILE A 20 -15.74 -10.23 -0.22
CA ILE A 20 -16.08 -8.84 -0.59
C ILE A 20 -15.52 -8.42 -1.95
N GLY A 21 -14.57 -9.16 -2.51
CA GLY A 21 -13.90 -8.75 -3.74
C GLY A 21 -12.49 -9.29 -3.87
N LYS A 22 -11.69 -8.65 -4.73
CA LYS A 22 -10.31 -9.02 -5.00
C LYS A 22 -9.40 -7.80 -4.94
N VAL A 23 -8.14 -8.02 -4.58
CA VAL A 23 -7.13 -6.97 -4.63
C VAL A 23 -6.87 -6.56 -6.09
N ASP A 24 -7.00 -5.27 -6.39
CA ASP A 24 -6.68 -4.71 -7.71
C ASP A 24 -5.34 -3.95 -7.68
N GLU A 25 -5.10 -3.17 -6.64
CA GLU A 25 -3.99 -2.21 -6.58
C GLU A 25 -3.57 -1.92 -5.12
N PHE A 26 -2.43 -1.26 -4.93
CA PHE A 26 -1.93 -0.81 -3.63
C PHE A 26 -1.58 0.67 -3.70
N PHE A 27 -2.06 1.44 -2.72
CA PHE A 27 -1.53 2.77 -2.44
C PHE A 27 -0.49 2.69 -1.32
N PHE A 28 0.65 3.32 -1.55
CA PHE A 28 1.74 3.45 -0.58
C PHE A 28 2.18 4.90 -0.43
N ASP A 29 2.80 5.22 0.70
CA ASP A 29 3.39 6.53 0.91
C ASP A 29 4.87 6.61 0.53
N ASP A 30 5.33 7.78 0.10
CA ASP A 30 6.71 8.03 -0.33
C ASP A 30 7.72 8.30 0.79
N GLN A 31 7.26 8.56 2.02
CA GLN A 31 8.15 8.81 3.15
C GLN A 31 8.71 7.52 3.74
N TYR A 32 7.84 6.56 4.03
CA TYR A 32 8.16 5.28 4.66
C TYR A 32 8.07 4.11 3.69
N TRP A 33 7.71 4.33 2.42
CA TRP A 33 7.50 3.27 1.43
C TRP A 33 6.55 2.20 1.94
N THR A 34 5.47 2.61 2.60
CA THR A 34 4.55 1.68 3.29
C THR A 34 3.19 1.69 2.61
N VAL A 35 2.68 0.50 2.30
CA VAL A 35 1.32 0.34 1.76
C VAL A 35 0.33 0.82 2.82
N ARG A 36 -0.49 1.81 2.47
CA ARG A 36 -1.54 2.37 3.33
C ARG A 36 -2.91 1.81 3.01
N TYR A 37 -3.11 1.42 1.75
CA TYR A 37 -4.37 0.86 1.28
C TYR A 37 -4.14 -0.24 0.25
N LEU A 38 -4.91 -1.31 0.38
CA LEU A 38 -5.25 -2.21 -0.71
C LEU A 38 -6.50 -1.64 -1.38
N VAL A 39 -6.45 -1.43 -2.68
CA VAL A 39 -7.62 -1.15 -3.51
C VAL A 39 -8.28 -2.49 -3.83
N VAL A 40 -9.54 -2.63 -3.45
CA VAL A 40 -10.31 -3.87 -3.61
C VAL A 40 -11.41 -3.64 -4.62
N ASP A 41 -11.37 -4.39 -5.73
CA ASP A 41 -12.47 -4.49 -6.69
C ASP A 41 -13.58 -5.35 -6.07
N THR A 42 -14.72 -4.72 -5.83
CA THR A 42 -15.91 -5.32 -5.20
C THR A 42 -16.84 -5.96 -6.24
N GLY A 43 -16.54 -5.83 -7.53
CA GLY A 43 -17.39 -6.29 -8.61
C GLY A 43 -18.79 -5.69 -8.51
N LYS A 44 -19.83 -6.52 -8.61
CA LYS A 44 -21.22 -6.07 -8.66
C LYS A 44 -21.91 -5.99 -7.29
N TRP A 45 -21.20 -6.28 -6.20
CA TRP A 45 -21.84 -6.38 -4.88
C TRP A 45 -22.09 -5.01 -4.23
N LEU A 46 -21.28 -4.00 -4.57
CA LEU A 46 -21.46 -2.60 -4.16
C LEU A 46 -21.69 -1.69 -5.36
N SER A 47 -22.41 -0.60 -5.15
CA SER A 47 -22.58 0.45 -6.16
C SER A 47 -21.26 1.13 -6.52
N HIS A 48 -20.33 1.17 -5.56
CA HIS A 48 -18.95 1.60 -5.75
C HIS A 48 -18.11 0.34 -6.05
N TYR A 49 -17.59 0.26 -7.27
CA TYR A 49 -16.81 -0.90 -7.76
C TYR A 49 -15.48 -1.09 -7.04
N GLN A 50 -14.99 -0.07 -6.32
CA GLN A 50 -13.74 -0.15 -5.58
C GLN A 50 -13.86 0.43 -4.18
N VAL A 51 -13.15 -0.18 -3.23
CA VAL A 51 -13.03 0.28 -1.84
C VAL A 51 -11.58 0.23 -1.39
N LEU A 52 -11.24 1.06 -0.40
CA LEU A 52 -9.90 1.06 0.22
C LEU A 52 -9.92 0.25 1.51
N ILE A 53 -9.02 -0.71 1.62
CA ILE A 53 -8.80 -1.51 2.84
C ILE A 53 -7.41 -1.22 3.38
N SER A 54 -7.34 -0.62 4.56
CA SER A 54 -6.06 -0.40 5.25
C SER A 54 -5.49 -1.73 5.76
N PRO A 55 -4.16 -1.92 5.74
CA PRO A 55 -3.49 -3.05 6.37
C PRO A 55 -3.85 -3.29 7.84
N TYR A 56 -4.34 -2.28 8.57
CA TYR A 56 -4.91 -2.46 9.92
C TYR A 56 -6.03 -3.51 9.97
N ALA A 57 -6.79 -3.66 8.87
CA ALA A 57 -7.85 -4.64 8.77
C ALA A 57 -7.34 -6.06 8.47
N VAL A 58 -6.13 -6.22 7.91
CA VAL A 58 -5.64 -7.51 7.43
C VAL A 58 -5.21 -8.39 8.59
N LEU A 59 -5.78 -9.59 8.69
CA LEU A 59 -5.45 -10.62 9.67
C LEU A 59 -4.34 -11.55 9.16
N SER A 60 -4.46 -12.02 7.92
CA SER A 60 -3.50 -12.93 7.30
C SER A 60 -3.54 -12.83 5.78
N VAL A 61 -2.39 -13.09 5.16
CA VAL A 61 -2.24 -13.36 3.73
C VAL A 61 -1.93 -14.84 3.60
N ASN A 62 -2.72 -15.57 2.81
CA ASN A 62 -2.51 -16.99 2.53
C ASN A 62 -2.19 -17.14 1.04
N GLU A 63 -0.92 -17.41 0.74
CA GLU A 63 -0.43 -17.53 -0.64
C GLU A 63 -0.97 -18.78 -1.35
N ASP A 64 -1.04 -19.91 -0.64
CA ASP A 64 -1.51 -21.19 -1.22
C ASP A 64 -2.99 -21.13 -1.64
N ALA A 65 -3.80 -20.41 -0.87
CA ALA A 65 -5.23 -20.26 -1.11
C ALA A 65 -5.59 -18.96 -1.87
N GLU A 66 -4.61 -18.14 -2.23
CA GLU A 66 -4.77 -16.85 -2.91
C GLU A 66 -5.82 -15.95 -2.24
N LEU A 67 -5.76 -15.84 -0.91
CA LEU A 67 -6.74 -15.08 -0.12
C LEU A 67 -6.10 -14.24 0.98
N ILE A 68 -6.79 -13.15 1.33
CA ILE A 68 -6.47 -12.27 2.43
C ILE A 68 -7.69 -12.21 3.35
N ASN A 69 -7.51 -12.60 4.61
CA ASN A 69 -8.57 -12.47 5.62
C ASN A 69 -8.49 -11.10 6.27
N ILE A 70 -9.62 -10.44 6.46
CA ILE A 70 -9.72 -9.14 7.12
C ILE A 70 -10.67 -9.19 8.32
N ASN A 71 -10.40 -8.38 9.34
CA ASN A 71 -11.24 -8.23 10.51
C ASN A 71 -12.33 -7.16 10.32
N LEU A 72 -13.11 -7.30 9.25
CA LEU A 72 -14.24 -6.43 8.94
C LEU A 72 -15.42 -7.30 8.48
N SER A 73 -16.64 -6.80 8.63
CA SER A 73 -17.81 -7.37 7.96
C SER A 73 -18.07 -6.70 6.61
N LYS A 74 -18.86 -7.37 5.75
CA LYS A 74 -19.35 -6.80 4.49
C LYS A 74 -20.08 -5.47 4.74
N GLN A 75 -20.93 -5.41 5.77
CA GLN A 75 -21.67 -4.20 6.13
C GLN A 75 -20.73 -3.04 6.49
N GLN A 76 -19.66 -3.28 7.26
CA GLN A 76 -18.69 -2.23 7.59
C GLN A 76 -17.99 -1.68 6.35
N VAL A 77 -17.68 -2.55 5.38
CA VAL A 77 -17.10 -2.12 4.09
C VAL A 77 -18.10 -1.28 3.30
N GLN A 78 -19.36 -1.71 3.25
CA GLN A 78 -20.44 -1.00 2.54
C GLN A 78 -20.72 0.39 3.11
N GLU A 79 -20.69 0.53 4.43
CA GLU A 79 -21.01 1.77 5.15
C GLU A 79 -19.79 2.70 5.31
N SER A 80 -18.62 2.28 4.82
CA SER A 80 -17.40 3.08 4.89
C SER A 80 -17.49 4.35 4.05
N PRO A 81 -16.68 5.39 4.36
CA PRO A 81 -16.64 6.60 3.54
C PRO A 81 -16.42 6.27 2.06
N GLY A 82 -17.26 6.82 1.20
CA GLY A 82 -17.16 6.64 -0.24
C GLY A 82 -15.87 7.25 -0.78
N TRP A 83 -15.17 6.50 -1.62
CA TRP A 83 -13.99 6.93 -2.35
C TRP A 83 -14.28 6.92 -3.84
N ASP A 84 -13.95 8.02 -4.50
CA ASP A 84 -13.96 8.11 -5.96
C ASP A 84 -12.59 7.66 -6.48
N SER A 85 -12.56 6.56 -7.22
CA SER A 85 -11.33 5.95 -7.71
C SER A 85 -10.59 6.81 -8.73
N ASP A 86 -11.28 7.75 -9.36
CA ASP A 86 -10.69 8.68 -10.33
C ASP A 86 -10.01 9.88 -9.65
N MET A 87 -10.12 9.98 -8.32
CA MET A 87 -9.59 11.08 -7.51
C MET A 87 -8.50 10.60 -6.54
N PRO A 88 -7.45 11.42 -6.31
CA PRO A 88 -6.46 11.14 -5.28
C PRO A 88 -7.12 10.96 -3.91
N VAL A 89 -6.52 10.11 -3.07
CA VAL A 89 -6.96 9.92 -1.69
C VAL A 89 -6.67 11.19 -0.90
N SER A 90 -7.71 11.98 -0.64
CA SER A 90 -7.57 13.26 0.07
C SER A 90 -7.37 13.08 1.59
N ARG A 91 -6.65 14.00 2.23
CA ARG A 91 -6.50 14.03 3.70
C ARG A 91 -7.85 14.04 4.44
N GLN A 92 -8.86 14.70 3.86
CA GLN A 92 -10.22 14.74 4.42
C GLN A 92 -10.90 13.37 4.36
N TYR A 93 -10.72 12.65 3.25
CA TYR A 93 -11.18 11.27 3.14
C TYR A 93 -10.49 10.39 4.17
N GLU A 94 -9.15 10.42 4.25
CA GLU A 94 -8.41 9.58 5.20
C GLU A 94 -8.82 9.87 6.64
N THR A 95 -9.01 11.15 7.01
CA THR A 95 -9.49 11.51 8.35
C THR A 95 -10.84 10.87 8.68
N ASN A 96 -11.78 10.90 7.73
CA ASN A 96 -13.09 10.28 7.90
C ASN A 96 -12.99 8.75 7.94
N TYR A 97 -12.13 8.16 7.10
CA TYR A 97 -11.87 6.72 7.02
C TYR A 97 -11.30 6.18 8.33
N PHE A 98 -10.22 6.77 8.82
CA PHE A 98 -9.57 6.34 10.07
C PHE A 98 -10.50 6.54 11.27
N LYS A 99 -11.29 7.63 11.29
CA LYS A 99 -12.33 7.84 12.31
C LYS A 99 -13.43 6.77 12.26
N TYR A 100 -13.92 6.41 11.07
CA TYR A 100 -14.98 5.42 10.90
C TYR A 100 -14.54 4.04 11.42
N TYR A 101 -13.36 3.58 11.05
CA TYR A 101 -12.84 2.29 11.51
C TYR A 101 -12.22 2.34 12.92
N GLY A 102 -11.98 3.54 13.44
CA GLY A 102 -11.34 3.78 14.74
C GLY A 102 -9.82 3.51 14.73
N TYR A 103 -9.18 3.54 13.56
CA TYR A 103 -7.75 3.28 13.42
C TYR A 103 -6.89 4.48 13.83
N PRO A 104 -5.67 4.25 14.36
CA PRO A 104 -4.72 5.34 14.56
C PRO A 104 -4.24 5.87 13.22
N VAL A 105 -4.13 7.19 13.10
CA VAL A 105 -3.68 7.83 11.87
C VAL A 105 -2.17 7.65 11.70
N TYR A 106 -1.74 7.19 10.52
CA TYR A 106 -0.32 6.90 10.29
C TYR A 106 0.54 8.16 10.06
N TRP A 107 -0.10 9.30 9.78
CA TRP A 107 0.56 10.58 9.57
C TRP A 107 0.77 11.40 10.85
N ALA A 108 0.44 10.84 12.01
CA ALA A 108 0.72 11.46 13.31
C ALA A 108 1.84 10.70 14.01
N GLY A 109 3.01 11.32 14.16
CA GLY A 109 4.18 10.70 14.78
C GLY A 109 5.32 10.45 13.79
N SER A 110 6.43 9.93 14.31
CA SER A 110 7.71 9.80 13.60
C SER A 110 8.04 8.37 13.16
N MET A 111 7.11 7.43 13.32
CA MET A 111 7.28 6.03 12.97
C MET A 111 6.42 5.64 11.77
N MET A 112 6.69 4.45 11.23
CA MET A 112 6.04 3.92 10.03
C MET A 112 4.51 3.92 10.12
N TRP A 113 3.92 3.66 11.28
CA TRP A 113 2.48 3.61 11.49
C TRP A 113 2.01 4.71 12.44
N GLY A 114 2.59 5.90 12.29
CA GLY A 114 2.31 7.06 13.13
C GLY A 114 3.14 7.01 14.42
N PRO A 115 2.53 6.80 15.60
CA PRO A 115 3.28 6.65 16.82
C PRO A 115 3.78 5.20 17.04
N TYR A 116 3.50 4.28 16.10
CA TYR A 116 3.86 2.86 16.19
C TYR A 116 4.84 2.43 15.10
N PRO A 117 5.82 1.56 15.41
CA PRO A 117 6.75 1.03 14.42
C PRO A 117 6.15 -0.10 13.57
N PHE A 118 5.06 -0.71 14.03
CA PHE A 118 4.32 -1.78 13.35
C PHE A 118 2.83 -1.69 13.67
N ILE A 119 2.01 -2.37 12.88
CA ILE A 119 0.56 -2.45 13.08
C ILE A 119 0.28 -3.27 14.35
N SER A 120 -0.19 -2.64 15.43
CA SER A 120 -0.87 -3.37 16.50
C SER A 120 -2.34 -3.55 16.16
N ARG A 121 -2.79 -4.82 16.15
CA ARG A 121 -4.19 -5.20 15.95
C ARG A 121 -5.01 -5.14 17.24
N ASN A 122 -4.36 -5.05 18.39
CA ASN A 122 -5.03 -4.88 19.67
C ASN A 122 -5.32 -3.40 19.90
N ARG A 123 -6.60 -3.01 19.86
CA ARG A 123 -7.04 -1.62 20.06
C ARG A 123 -6.62 -1.05 21.41
N ASN A 124 -6.45 -1.89 22.42
CA ASN A 124 -6.01 -1.45 23.75
C ASN A 124 -4.55 -0.99 23.78
N ASP A 125 -3.77 -1.32 22.75
CA ASP A 125 -2.39 -0.85 22.62
C ASP A 125 -2.34 0.57 22.03
N TRP A 126 -3.47 1.09 21.54
CA TRP A 126 -3.54 2.40 20.88
C TRP A 126 -3.60 3.57 21.88
N ASN A 127 -2.70 3.57 22.86
CA ASN A 127 -2.67 4.57 23.94
C ASN A 127 -1.52 5.58 23.78
N ALA A 128 -0.78 5.54 22.66
CA ALA A 128 0.33 6.45 22.47
C ALA A 128 -0.16 7.90 22.41
N THR A 129 0.39 8.73 23.28
CA THR A 129 0.35 10.18 23.15
C THR A 129 1.09 10.56 21.87
N VAL A 130 0.42 11.29 20.98
CA VAL A 130 1.06 11.89 19.79
C VAL A 130 1.99 12.99 20.30
N GLU A 131 3.22 12.63 20.63
CA GLU A 131 4.11 13.49 21.42
C GLU A 131 4.66 14.71 20.68
N ASN A 132 4.43 14.83 19.38
CA ASN A 132 4.57 16.07 18.62
C ASN A 132 3.72 15.92 17.36
N GLU A 133 2.97 16.96 16.97
CA GLU A 133 2.28 17.04 15.68
C GLU A 133 3.31 17.15 14.54
N HIS A 134 4.11 16.11 14.32
CA HIS A 134 4.84 15.93 13.08
C HIS A 134 3.85 15.51 12.00
N HIS A 135 3.06 16.48 11.56
CA HIS A 135 2.16 16.33 10.43
C HIS A 135 3.02 16.50 9.19
N TRP A 136 3.57 15.38 8.71
CA TRP A 136 4.02 15.35 7.32
C TRP A 136 2.77 15.27 6.42
N ASN A 137 2.92 15.67 5.17
CA ASN A 137 1.84 15.51 4.19
C ASN A 137 2.11 14.25 3.35
N PRO A 138 1.50 13.10 3.70
CA PRO A 138 1.62 11.92 2.88
C PRO A 138 1.14 12.16 1.46
N HIS A 139 2.04 11.89 0.51
CA HIS A 139 1.66 11.63 -0.85
C HIS A 139 1.45 10.14 -0.98
N LEU A 140 0.26 9.77 -1.44
CA LEU A 140 -0.08 8.39 -1.74
C LEU A 140 0.09 8.14 -3.22
N TYR A 141 0.72 7.02 -3.53
CA TYR A 141 1.04 6.63 -4.88
C TYR A 141 0.58 5.21 -5.16
N SER A 142 0.12 5.00 -6.39
CA SER A 142 -0.26 3.68 -6.88
C SER A 142 0.97 2.90 -7.31
N THR A 143 1.01 1.60 -7.04
CA THR A 143 2.05 0.74 -7.64
C THR A 143 1.87 0.63 -9.16
N LYS A 144 0.65 0.80 -9.69
CA LYS A 144 0.39 0.95 -11.14
C LYS A 144 1.11 2.17 -11.72
N ASP A 145 1.05 3.32 -11.05
CA ASP A 145 1.62 4.58 -11.58
C ASP A 145 3.14 4.51 -11.67
N VAL A 146 3.80 3.90 -10.67
CA VAL A 146 5.27 3.75 -10.62
C VAL A 146 5.76 2.61 -11.52
N THR A 147 4.92 1.62 -11.80
CA THR A 147 5.30 0.54 -12.73
C THR A 147 5.61 1.13 -14.10
N GLY A 148 6.77 0.78 -14.66
CA GLY A 148 7.25 1.31 -15.94
C GLY A 148 8.14 2.55 -15.80
N HIS A 149 8.25 3.16 -14.61
CA HIS A 149 9.20 4.25 -14.39
C HIS A 149 10.64 3.74 -14.58
N SER A 150 11.46 4.52 -15.29
CA SER A 150 12.87 4.21 -15.48
C SER A 150 13.66 4.40 -14.19
N ILE A 151 14.63 3.52 -13.92
CA ILE A 151 15.59 3.69 -12.83
C ILE A 151 16.78 4.48 -13.35
N GLN A 152 16.96 5.67 -12.79
CA GLN A 152 18.06 6.57 -13.12
C GLN A 152 19.12 6.47 -12.02
N ALA A 153 20.25 5.84 -12.33
CA ALA A 153 21.45 5.86 -11.51
C ALA A 153 22.34 7.06 -11.88
N THR A 154 23.42 7.25 -11.11
CA THR A 154 24.39 8.34 -11.34
C THR A 154 25.11 8.27 -12.68
N ASP A 155 25.25 7.07 -13.27
CA ASP A 155 25.96 6.82 -14.52
C ASP A 155 25.04 6.54 -15.73
N GLY A 156 23.72 6.49 -15.51
CA GLY A 156 22.77 6.29 -16.59
C GLY A 156 21.47 5.61 -16.15
N GLU A 157 20.60 5.38 -17.14
CA GLU A 157 19.38 4.61 -16.95
C GLU A 157 19.71 3.10 -16.97
N ILE A 158 19.28 2.38 -15.95
CA ILE A 158 19.65 0.96 -15.76
C ILE A 158 18.49 -0.01 -16.02
N GLY A 159 17.28 0.48 -16.27
CA GLY A 159 16.09 -0.34 -16.44
C GLY A 159 14.81 0.37 -16.04
N HIS A 160 13.74 -0.38 -15.79
CA HIS A 160 12.46 0.17 -15.32
C HIS A 160 11.81 -0.71 -14.25
N VAL A 161 10.98 -0.10 -13.42
CA VAL A 161 10.22 -0.78 -12.36
C VAL A 161 9.19 -1.71 -12.98
N THR A 162 9.16 -2.96 -12.52
CA THR A 162 8.21 -3.97 -13.00
C THR A 162 7.33 -4.54 -11.91
N ASP A 163 7.73 -4.50 -10.65
CA ASP A 163 6.98 -5.05 -9.50
C ASP A 163 7.56 -4.50 -8.20
N PHE A 164 6.93 -4.84 -7.07
CA PHE A 164 7.29 -4.39 -5.73
C PHE A 164 7.37 -5.60 -4.82
N ILE A 165 8.33 -5.61 -3.89
CA ILE A 165 8.42 -6.63 -2.85
C ILE A 165 7.92 -6.02 -1.55
N ILE A 166 6.80 -6.54 -1.05
CA ILE A 166 6.12 -6.09 0.17
C ILE A 166 6.42 -7.07 1.30
N ASP A 167 6.68 -6.55 2.48
CA ASP A 167 6.71 -7.31 3.73
C ASP A 167 5.28 -7.41 4.27
N ASP A 168 4.68 -8.60 4.27
CA ASP A 168 3.27 -8.82 4.67
C ASP A 168 2.96 -8.54 6.16
N SER A 169 3.99 -8.37 6.98
CA SER A 169 3.87 -8.15 8.42
C SER A 169 3.85 -6.65 8.75
N THR A 170 4.71 -5.89 8.08
CA THR A 170 4.84 -4.45 8.28
C THR A 170 4.14 -3.62 7.21
N TRP A 171 3.82 -4.25 6.08
CA TRP A 171 3.33 -3.65 4.84
C TRP A 171 4.30 -2.64 4.20
N ALA A 172 5.56 -2.68 4.61
CA ALA A 172 6.64 -1.93 3.97
C ALA A 172 7.00 -2.56 2.62
N ILE A 173 7.12 -1.73 1.60
CA ILE A 173 7.80 -2.07 0.35
C ILE A 173 9.29 -2.09 0.69
N ARG A 174 9.94 -3.25 0.52
CA ARG A 174 11.37 -3.44 0.81
C ARG A 174 12.24 -3.27 -0.42
N TYR A 175 11.71 -3.63 -1.59
CA TYR A 175 12.43 -3.59 -2.85
C TYR A 175 11.52 -3.21 -4.02
N LEU A 176 12.10 -2.53 -5.00
CA LEU A 176 11.58 -2.48 -6.37
C LEU A 176 12.17 -3.64 -7.16
N VAL A 177 11.34 -4.31 -7.97
CA VAL A 177 11.81 -5.29 -8.96
C VAL A 177 12.04 -4.55 -10.26
N VAL A 178 13.28 -4.51 -10.71
CA VAL A 178 13.71 -3.75 -11.89
C VAL A 178 14.09 -4.71 -12.99
N ASP A 179 13.55 -4.51 -14.19
CA ASP A 179 14.02 -5.18 -15.39
C ASP A 179 15.07 -4.31 -16.08
N THR A 180 16.30 -4.83 -16.18
CA THR A 180 17.43 -4.05 -16.64
C THR A 180 17.53 -3.90 -18.15
N MET A 181 16.67 -4.57 -18.95
CA MET A 181 16.48 -4.54 -20.43
C MET A 181 17.73 -4.40 -21.36
N ASN A 182 18.63 -3.45 -21.10
CA ASN A 182 19.83 -3.07 -21.85
C ASN A 182 21.06 -3.97 -21.67
N TRP A 183 21.02 -4.99 -20.81
CA TRP A 183 22.11 -5.97 -20.66
C TRP A 183 21.61 -7.35 -21.00
N TRP A 184 21.86 -7.80 -22.22
CA TRP A 184 21.36 -9.09 -22.67
C TRP A 184 22.13 -10.28 -22.04
N PRO A 185 21.42 -11.31 -21.54
CA PRO A 185 19.97 -11.36 -21.36
C PRO A 185 19.55 -10.53 -20.14
N GLY A 186 18.51 -9.69 -20.31
CA GLY A 186 18.01 -8.77 -19.28
C GLY A 186 17.74 -9.49 -17.97
N LYS A 187 18.22 -8.94 -16.85
CA LYS A 187 18.05 -9.53 -15.52
C LYS A 187 17.00 -8.77 -14.76
N LYS A 188 16.22 -9.50 -13.96
CA LYS A 188 15.44 -8.88 -12.89
C LYS A 188 16.33 -8.72 -11.67
N VAL A 189 16.49 -7.49 -11.22
CA VAL A 189 17.25 -7.16 -10.01
C VAL A 189 16.32 -6.54 -8.97
N LEU A 190 16.70 -6.68 -7.70
CA LEU A 190 16.03 -6.01 -6.59
C LEU A 190 16.82 -4.75 -6.25
N VAL A 191 16.15 -3.61 -6.27
CA VAL A 191 16.69 -2.34 -5.78
C VAL A 191 16.07 -2.08 -4.42
N SER A 192 16.90 -1.90 -3.39
CA SER A 192 16.40 -1.58 -2.05
C SER A 192 15.80 -0.18 -2.03
N ILE A 193 14.68 -0.01 -1.32
CA ILE A 193 14.11 1.33 -1.08
C ILE A 193 15.09 2.27 -0.37
N GLN A 194 16.07 1.74 0.36
CA GLN A 194 17.09 2.54 1.06
C GLN A 194 18.08 3.21 0.11
N TRP A 195 18.12 2.79 -1.15
CA TRP A 195 18.94 3.41 -2.18
C TRP A 195 18.14 4.42 -3.01
N ILE A 196 16.84 4.58 -2.77
CA ILE A 196 16.03 5.52 -3.53
C ILE A 196 16.19 6.91 -2.93
N ASP A 197 16.70 7.84 -3.74
CA ASP A 197 16.80 9.25 -3.39
C ASP A 197 15.45 9.97 -3.54
N ARG A 198 14.76 9.75 -4.67
CA ARG A 198 13.44 10.34 -4.97
C ARG A 198 12.73 9.63 -6.11
N VAL A 199 11.41 9.82 -6.16
CA VAL A 199 10.57 9.49 -7.33
C VAL A 199 10.17 10.78 -8.05
N SER A 200 10.42 10.85 -9.35
CA SER A 200 10.07 11.98 -10.21
C SER A 200 8.95 11.59 -11.17
N TRP A 201 7.75 12.06 -10.86
CA TRP A 201 6.53 11.77 -11.62
C TRP A 201 6.50 12.41 -13.00
N ASN A 202 6.94 13.67 -13.08
CA ASN A 202 6.98 14.39 -14.36
C ASN A 202 7.94 13.75 -15.36
N GLU A 203 8.99 13.10 -14.86
CA GLU A 203 9.98 12.44 -15.70
C GLU A 203 9.75 10.93 -15.83
N LEU A 204 8.78 10.38 -15.09
CA LEU A 204 8.54 8.94 -14.97
C LEU A 204 9.82 8.18 -14.57
N LYS A 205 10.54 8.70 -13.56
CA LYS A 205 11.84 8.17 -13.12
C LYS A 205 11.89 7.93 -11.62
N VAL A 206 12.60 6.88 -11.21
CA VAL A 206 13.06 6.65 -9.84
C VAL A 206 14.56 6.87 -9.81
N TYR A 207 15.03 7.76 -8.95
CA TYR A 207 16.44 8.10 -8.80
C TYR A 207 17.05 7.27 -7.68
N VAL A 208 18.20 6.65 -7.96
CA VAL A 208 18.99 5.80 -7.06
C VAL A 208 20.46 6.16 -7.06
#